data_AF-A0A2M7VX81-F1
#
_entry.id   AF-A0A2M7VX81-F1
#
_cell.length_a   1.000
_cell.length_b   1.000
_cell.length_c   1.000
_cell.angle_alpha   90.00
_cell.angle_beta   90.00
_cell.angle_gamma   90.00
#
_symmetry.space_group_name_H-M   'P 1'
#
loop_
_entity.id
_entity.type
_entity.pdbx_description
1 polymer ?
#
loop_
_entity_poly.entity_id
_entity_poly.type
_entity_poly.pdbx_seq_one_letter_code
_entity_poly.pdbx_strand_id
1 'polypeptide(L)'
;MFNITNYFDHPTRPGYTIFKFFDANRANYFEELLKKNNIWFEASKEKGEKTIYFFGVKKSDYKNAMNANYLVSANYRSKIIPNFYFRWLVIIFAIAIMLLAIVSAIKS
;
A
#
# COMPACT_ATOMS: atom_id res chain seq x y z
N MET A 1 -7.51 8.80 -18.08
CA MET A 1 -7.43 7.48 -17.41
C MET A 1 -7.30 7.72 -15.91
N PHE A 2 -8.17 7.13 -15.10
CA PHE A 2 -8.06 7.22 -13.65
C PHE A 2 -6.88 6.39 -13.18
N ASN A 3 -5.79 7.03 -12.75
CA ASN A 3 -4.67 6.33 -12.13
C ASN A 3 -5.02 6.07 -10.65
N ILE A 4 -5.46 4.84 -10.38
CA ILE A 4 -5.83 4.35 -9.04
C ILE A 4 -4.57 4.12 -8.18
N THR A 5 -3.38 4.09 -8.80
CA THR A 5 -2.12 3.87 -8.10
C THR A 5 -1.52 5.18 -7.60
N ASN A 6 -0.68 5.07 -6.56
CA ASN A 6 0.02 6.19 -5.96
C ASN A 6 1.35 6.51 -6.64
N TYR A 7 1.60 5.99 -7.86
CA TYR A 7 2.83 6.28 -8.61
C TYR A 7 2.56 6.46 -10.11
N PHE A 8 3.45 7.16 -10.79
CA PHE A 8 3.39 7.40 -12.24
C PHE A 8 4.76 7.78 -12.77
N ASP A 9 5.00 7.59 -14.08
CA ASP A 9 6.22 8.04 -14.72
C ASP A 9 6.24 9.58 -14.83
N HIS A 10 7.41 10.18 -14.61
CA HIS A 10 7.56 11.64 -14.62
C HIS A 10 7.23 12.20 -16.02
N PRO A 11 6.31 13.19 -16.13
CA PRO A 11 5.80 13.63 -17.43
C PRO A 11 6.85 14.32 -18.32
N THR A 12 7.75 15.10 -17.72
CA THR A 12 8.77 15.86 -18.44
C THR A 12 10.18 15.25 -18.41
N ARG A 13 10.52 14.44 -17.40
CA ARG A 13 11.86 13.86 -17.21
C ARG A 13 11.83 12.35 -17.38
N PRO A 14 12.16 11.81 -18.57
CA PRO A 14 12.18 10.37 -18.77
C PRO A 14 13.21 9.69 -17.85
N GLY A 15 12.88 8.50 -17.36
CA GLY A 15 13.75 7.74 -16.46
C GLY A 15 13.52 7.98 -14.96
N TYR A 16 12.45 8.69 -14.60
CA TYR A 16 12.05 8.92 -13.21
C TYR A 16 10.62 8.44 -13.00
N THR A 17 10.38 7.79 -11.86
CA THR A 17 9.07 7.40 -11.38
C THR A 17 8.75 8.21 -10.14
N ILE A 18 7.57 8.84 -10.12
CA ILE A 18 7.09 9.67 -9.04
C ILE A 18 6.13 8.85 -8.18
N PHE A 19 6.37 8.84 -6.87
CA PHE A 19 5.44 8.33 -5.86
C PHE A 19 4.77 9.51 -5.15
N LYS A 20 3.45 9.46 -4.98
CA LYS A 20 2.65 10.50 -4.32
C LYS A 20 1.98 9.98 -3.04
N PHE A 21 2.02 10.75 -1.97
CA PHE A 21 1.37 10.44 -0.70
C PHE A 21 0.58 11.65 -0.20
N PHE A 22 -0.59 11.40 0.39
CA PHE A 22 -1.44 12.43 1.00
C PHE A 22 -1.33 12.46 2.53
N ASP A 23 -0.79 11.40 3.11
CA ASP A 23 -0.61 11.25 4.55
C ASP A 23 0.87 11.42 4.90
N ALA A 24 1.14 12.28 5.88
CA ALA A 24 2.51 12.60 6.30
C ALA A 24 3.23 11.39 6.90
N ASN A 25 2.53 10.53 7.65
CA ASN A 25 3.15 9.36 8.27
C ASN A 25 3.58 8.35 7.20
N ARG A 26 2.73 8.12 6.20
CA ARG A 26 3.07 7.26 5.05
C ARG A 26 4.26 7.81 4.26
N ALA A 27 4.30 9.13 4.04
CA ALA A 27 5.40 9.79 3.34
C ALA A 27 6.73 9.66 4.11
N ASN A 28 6.71 9.92 5.42
CA ASN A 28 7.90 9.80 6.27
C ASN A 28 8.41 8.35 6.31
N TYR A 29 7.50 7.38 6.45
CA TYR A 29 7.88 5.97 6.46
C TYR A 29 8.44 5.50 5.11
N PHE A 30 7.91 6.02 3.99
CA PHE A 30 8.49 5.77 2.68
C PHE A 30 9.91 6.33 2.57
N GLU A 31 10.13 7.57 3.02
CA GLU A 31 11.44 8.21 3.04
C GLU A 31 12.46 7.41 3.87
N GLU A 32 12.07 6.93 5.05
CA GLU A 32 12.90 6.06 5.89
C GLU A 32 13.30 4.78 5.18
N LEU A 33 12.35 4.14 4.47
CA LEU A 33 12.64 2.93 3.70
C LEU A 33 13.58 3.20 2.53
N LEU A 34 13.46 4.33 1.85
CA LEU A 34 14.38 4.70 0.77
C LEU A 34 15.80 4.92 1.32
N LYS A 35 15.94 5.65 2.43
CA LYS A 35 17.22 5.85 3.12
C LYS A 35 17.83 4.53 3.58
N LYS A 36 17.03 3.66 4.22
CA LYS A 36 17.47 2.35 4.71
C LYS A 36 18.02 1.45 3.58
N ASN A 37 17.42 1.54 2.40
CA ASN A 37 17.84 0.75 1.24
C ASN A 37 18.90 1.47 0.37
N ASN A 38 19.46 2.60 0.83
CA ASN A 38 20.42 3.42 0.07
C ASN A 38 19.94 3.81 -1.34
N ILE A 39 18.63 4.03 -1.49
CA ILE A 39 18.04 4.45 -2.76
C ILE A 39 18.09 5.96 -2.83
N TRP A 40 18.65 6.50 -3.92
CA TRP A 40 18.65 7.94 -4.14
C TRP A 40 17.26 8.42 -4.61
N PHE A 41 16.78 9.52 -4.03
CA PHE A 41 15.46 10.08 -4.34
C PHE A 41 15.46 11.61 -4.26
N GLU A 42 14.51 12.23 -4.97
CA GLU A 42 14.17 13.65 -4.87
C GLU A 42 12.84 13.77 -4.12
N ALA A 43 12.80 14.54 -3.02
CA ALA A 43 11.56 14.79 -2.27
C ALA A 43 11.05 16.20 -2.55
N SER A 44 9.75 16.34 -2.81
CA SER A 44 9.07 17.62 -2.96
C SER A 44 7.75 17.59 -2.20
N LYS A 45 7.29 18.76 -1.76
CA LYS A 45 6.00 18.93 -1.08
C LYS A 45 5.24 20.06 -1.73
N GLU A 46 4.00 19.80 -2.10
CA GLU A 46 3.07 20.81 -2.57
C GLU A 46 2.03 21.08 -1.48
N LYS A 47 1.96 22.34 -1.04
CA LYS A 47 0.95 22.80 -0.09
C LYS A 47 -0.21 23.42 -0.87
N GLY A 48 -1.32 22.70 -0.95
CA GLY A 48 -2.63 23.20 -1.40
C GLY A 48 -3.69 22.96 -0.33
N GLU A 49 -4.95 22.72 -0.73
CA GLU A 49 -6.03 22.31 0.21
C GLU A 49 -5.70 21.02 0.97
N LYS A 50 -4.97 20.10 0.33
CA LYS A 50 -4.36 18.92 0.95
C LYS A 50 -2.87 18.93 0.62
N THR A 51 -2.05 18.69 1.63
CA THR A 51 -0.59 18.57 1.41
C THR A 51 -0.30 17.27 0.67
N ILE A 52 0.43 17.36 -0.45
CA ILE A 52 0.86 16.20 -1.23
C ILE A 52 2.37 16.10 -1.14
N TYR A 53 2.85 14.90 -0.83
CA TYR A 53 4.26 14.56 -0.76
C TYR A 53 4.64 13.78 -2.01
N PHE A 54 5.66 14.24 -2.72
CA PHE A 54 6.17 13.64 -3.94
C PHE A 54 7.59 13.12 -3.73
N PHE A 55 7.86 11.93 -4.25
CA PHE A 55 9.18 11.32 -4.25
C PHE A 55 9.52 10.84 -5.67
N GLY A 56 10.52 11.47 -6.28
CA GLY A 56 11.07 11.06 -7.57
C GLY A 56 12.20 10.06 -7.37
N VAL A 57 12.07 8.86 -7.94
CA VAL A 57 13.10 7.82 -7.92
C VAL A 57 13.52 7.48 -9.35
N LYS A 58 14.81 7.18 -9.55
CA LYS A 58 15.31 6.72 -10.85
C LYS A 58 14.68 5.38 -11.23
N LYS A 59 14.41 5.20 -12.52
CA LYS A 59 13.79 3.97 -13.06
C LYS A 59 14.68 2.72 -12.87
N SER A 60 16.00 2.91 -12.72
CA SER A 60 16.95 1.85 -12.32
C SER A 60 16.58 1.19 -10.99
N ASP A 61 16.18 2.01 -10.01
CA ASP A 61 15.88 1.59 -8.65
C ASP A 61 14.38 1.39 -8.41
N TYR A 62 13.59 1.46 -9.48
CA TYR A 62 12.13 1.36 -9.46
C TYR A 62 11.66 0.13 -8.68
N LYS A 63 12.27 -1.05 -8.90
CA LYS A 63 11.87 -2.28 -8.21
C LYS A 63 12.01 -2.16 -6.69
N ASN A 64 13.11 -1.58 -6.22
CA ASN A 64 13.40 -1.43 -4.79
C ASN A 64 12.49 -0.37 -4.17
N ALA A 65 12.26 0.76 -4.85
CA ALA A 65 11.32 1.78 -4.40
C ALA A 65 9.87 1.28 -4.41
N MET A 66 9.49 0.46 -5.38
CA MET A 66 8.16 -0.16 -5.43
C MET A 66 7.97 -1.14 -4.26
N ASN A 67 9.00 -1.91 -3.91
CA ASN A 67 8.97 -2.76 -2.73
C ASN A 67 8.78 -1.93 -1.44
N ALA A 68 9.51 -0.82 -1.30
CA ALA A 68 9.30 0.11 -0.20
C ALA A 68 7.85 0.64 -0.16
N ASN A 69 7.27 0.97 -1.31
CA ASN A 69 5.88 1.43 -1.41
C ASN A 69 4.87 0.35 -0.98
N TYR A 70 5.13 -0.93 -1.30
CA TYR A 70 4.33 -2.04 -0.81
C TYR A 70 4.43 -2.21 0.71
N LEU A 71 5.62 -2.03 1.29
CA LEU A 71 5.81 -2.07 2.74
C LEU A 71 5.07 -0.93 3.44
N VAL A 72 5.06 0.27 2.88
CA VAL A 72 4.22 1.38 3.40
C VAL A 72 2.75 0.99 3.35
N SER A 73 2.30 0.48 2.21
CA SER A 73 0.91 0.05 2.03
C SER A 73 0.53 -1.04 3.03
N ALA A 74 1.43 -1.98 3.32
CA ALA A 74 1.21 -3.05 4.28
C ALA A 74 1.10 -2.54 5.73
N ASN A 75 1.99 -1.63 6.15
CA ASN A 75 1.98 -1.08 7.51
C ASN A 75 0.74 -0.24 7.82
N TYR A 76 0.23 0.48 6.82
CA TYR A 76 -0.92 1.37 6.99
C TYR A 76 -2.22 0.82 6.39
N ARG A 77 -2.25 -0.48 6.03
CA ARG A 77 -3.46 -1.12 5.50
C ARG A 77 -4.52 -1.23 6.60
N SER A 78 -5.74 -0.81 6.30
CA SER A 78 -6.88 -1.08 7.19
C SER A 78 -7.27 -2.56 7.16
N LYS A 79 -7.87 -3.03 8.25
CA LYS A 79 -8.41 -4.40 8.32
C LYS A 79 -9.49 -4.57 7.23
N ILE A 80 -9.50 -5.72 6.55
CA ILE A 80 -10.42 -6.01 5.42
C ILE A 80 -11.88 -5.71 5.80
N ILE A 81 -12.28 -6.12 7.00
CA ILE A 81 -13.56 -5.77 7.60
C ILE A 81 -13.26 -4.87 8.79
N PRO A 82 -13.44 -3.54 8.75
CA PRO A 82 -13.07 -2.64 9.85
C PRO A 82 -13.86 -2.90 11.14
N ASN A 83 -15.16 -3.20 11.03
CA ASN A 83 -16.03 -3.45 12.17
C ASN A 83 -15.67 -4.78 12.87
N PHE A 84 -15.43 -4.73 14.17
CA PHE A 84 -15.03 -5.89 14.97
C PHE A 84 -16.11 -6.98 15.03
N TYR A 85 -17.36 -6.61 15.31
CA TYR A 85 -18.48 -7.55 15.44
C TYR A 85 -18.76 -8.26 14.11
N PHE A 86 -18.83 -7.47 13.03
CA PHE A 86 -19.10 -8.03 11.71
C PHE A 86 -17.96 -8.96 11.24
N ARG A 87 -16.71 -8.61 11.56
CA ARG A 87 -15.54 -9.46 11.24
C ARG A 87 -15.66 -10.84 11.90
N TRP A 88 -15.99 -10.90 13.19
CA TRP A 88 -16.14 -12.17 13.90
C TRP A 88 -17.36 -12.97 13.44
N LEU A 89 -18.47 -12.30 13.14
CA LEU A 89 -19.66 -12.96 12.59
C LEU A 89 -19.31 -13.72 11.30
N VAL A 90 -18.64 -13.06 10.35
CA VAL A 90 -18.26 -13.68 9.07
C VAL A 90 -17.29 -14.85 9.28
N ILE A 91 -16.30 -14.70 10.18
CA ILE A 91 -15.33 -15.77 10.47
C ILE A 91 -16.03 -16.99 11.08
N ILE A 92 -16.88 -16.79 12.10
CA ILE A 92 -17.59 -17.88 12.77
C ILE A 92 -18.54 -18.57 11.78
N PHE A 93 -19.24 -17.80 10.95
CA PHE A 93 -20.14 -18.34 9.93
C PHE A 93 -19.40 -19.21 8.91
N ALA A 94 -18.23 -18.76 8.42
CA ALA A 94 -17.41 -19.53 7.50
C ALA A 94 -16.88 -20.83 8.14
N ILE A 95 -16.43 -20.78 9.40
CA ILE A 95 -16.00 -21.95 10.15
C ILE A 95 -17.17 -22.93 10.35
N ALA A 96 -18.36 -22.44 10.67
CA ALA A 96 -19.54 -23.28 10.86
C ALA A 96 -19.91 -24.04 9.56
N ILE A 97 -19.93 -23.36 8.42
CA ILE A 97 -20.18 -24.00 7.12
C ILE A 97 -19.09 -25.05 6.82
N MET A 98 -17.83 -24.73 7.09
CA MET A 98 -16.72 -25.65 6.87
C MET A 98 -16.84 -26.91 7.74
N LEU A 99 -17.21 -26.76 9.02
CA LEU A 99 -17.45 -27.89 9.91
C LEU A 99 -18.64 -28.74 9.45
N LEU A 100 -19.74 -28.11 9.03
CA LEU A 100 -20.89 -28.82 8.48
C LEU A 100 -20.52 -29.61 7.21
N ALA A 101 -19.70 -29.03 6.33
CA ALA A 101 -19.22 -29.72 5.13
C ALA A 101 -18.35 -30.94 5.49
N ILE A 102 -17.45 -30.82 6.46
CA ILE A 102 -16.61 -31.94 6.93
C ILE A 102 -17.45 -33.05 7.54
N VAL A 103 -18.38 -32.72 8.44
CA VAL A 103 -19.28 -33.71 9.07
C VAL A 103 -20.16 -34.39 8.03
N SER A 104 -20.70 -33.62 7.08
CA SER A 104 -21.48 -34.15 5.96
C SER A 104 -20.65 -35.10 5.10
N ALA A 105 -19.38 -34.78 4.81
CA ALA A 105 -18.51 -35.60 4.00
C ALA A 105 -18.08 -36.91 4.69
N ILE A 106 -17.94 -36.92 6.02
CA ILE A 106 -17.58 -38.12 6.79
C ILE A 106 -18.79 -39.05 6.97
N LYS A 107 -19.99 -38.48 7.11
CA LYS A 107 -21.22 -39.26 7.33
C LYS A 107 -21.86 -39.76 6.03
N SER A 108 -21.54 -39.14 4.89
CA SER A 108 -21.91 -39.60 3.55
C SER A 108 -21.13 -40.84 3.14
#